data_AF-A0AAW9LP43-F1
#
_entry.id   AF-A0AAW9LP43-F1
#
_cell.length_a   1.000
_cell.length_b   1.000
_cell.length_c   1.000
_cell.angle_alpha   90.00
_cell.angle_beta   90.00
_cell.angle_gamma   90.00
#
_symmetry.space_group_name_H-M   'P 1'
#
loop_
_entity.id
_entity.type
_entity.pdbx_description
1 polymer ?
#
loop_
_entity_poly.entity_id
_entity_poly.type
_entity_poly.pdbx_seq_one_letter_code
_entity_poly.pdbx_strand_id
1 'polypeptide(L)' 'MAYGSNMVSSLNVTVVYRVAGEVRTFSESVVSSLVIERYLQLECGDTVGLFVPVGKGQQVNALNIEWFEIERIPAPKE' A
#
# COMPACT_ATOMS: atom_id res chain seq x y z
N MET A 1 -14.79 18.03 -11.07
CA MET A 1 -15.10 16.60 -11.23
C MET A 1 -14.81 15.93 -9.91
N ALA A 2 -15.84 15.61 -9.13
CA ALA A 2 -15.68 14.80 -7.94
C ALA A 2 -15.73 13.35 -8.41
N TYR A 3 -14.56 12.70 -8.53
CA TYR A 3 -14.54 11.24 -8.57
C TYR A 3 -15.22 10.80 -7.28
N GLY A 4 -16.38 10.14 -7.40
CA GLY A 4 -17.12 9.64 -6.26
C GLY A 4 -16.16 8.86 -5.36
N SER A 5 -15.79 9.48 -4.24
CA SER A 5 -14.97 8.88 -3.21
C SER A 5 -15.82 7.81 -2.56
N ASN A 6 -15.92 6.65 -3.19
CA ASN A 6 -16.11 5.42 -2.43
C ASN A 6 -14.94 5.42 -1.45
N MET A 7 -15.19 5.87 -0.23
CA MET A 7 -14.19 5.95 0.83
C MET A 7 -13.65 4.53 1.02
N VAL A 8 -12.46 4.28 0.50
CA VAL A 8 -11.75 3.02 0.71
C VAL A 8 -11.55 2.91 2.21
N SER A 9 -12.30 2.00 2.84
CA SER A 9 -12.26 1.82 4.29
C SER A 9 -11.07 0.97 4.70
N SER A 10 -10.62 0.10 3.79
CA SER A 10 -9.39 -0.66 3.95
C SER A 10 -8.84 -1.10 2.60
N LEU A 11 -7.56 -1.44 2.59
CA LEU A 11 -6.91 -2.14 1.49
C LEU A 11 -6.40 -3.49 1.99
N ASN A 12 -6.59 -4.55 1.23
CA ASN A 12 -5.73 -5.72 1.36
C ASN A 12 -4.53 -5.48 0.44
N VAL A 13 -3.33 -5.52 1.00
CA VAL A 13 -2.12 -5.27 0.24
C VAL A 13 -1.21 -6.48 0.31
N THR A 14 -0.58 -6.82 -0.81
CA THR A 14 0.59 -7.70 -0.86
C THR A 14 1.73 -6.93 -1.50
N VAL A 15 2.90 -6.96 -0.86
CA VAL A 15 4.12 -6.27 -1.31
C VAL A 15 5.26 -7.27 -1.32
N VAL A 16 5.88 -7.45 -2.47
CA VAL A 16 7.13 -8.19 -2.63
C VAL A 16 8.25 -7.18 -2.82
N TYR A 17 9.24 -7.21 -1.93
CA TYR A 17 10.29 -6.21 -1.88
C TYR A 17 11.64 -6.83 -1.54
N ARG A 18 12.72 -6.18 -1.94
CA ARG A 18 14.08 -6.64 -1.69
C ARG A 18 14.79 -5.79 -0.65
N VAL A 19 15.36 -6.41 0.37
CA VAL A 19 16.21 -5.75 1.38
C VAL A 19 17.47 -6.56 1.60
N ALA A 20 18.63 -5.92 1.50
CA ALA A 20 19.93 -6.56 1.69
C ALA A 20 20.14 -7.82 0.83
N GLY A 21 19.56 -7.85 -0.39
CA GLY A 21 19.65 -8.98 -1.31
C GLY A 21 18.62 -10.10 -1.07
N GLU A 22 17.82 -10.02 -0.01
CA GLU A 22 16.75 -10.97 0.28
C GLU A 22 15.40 -10.46 -0.22
N VAL A 23 14.65 -11.33 -0.89
CA VAL A 23 13.25 -11.07 -1.26
C VAL A 23 12.36 -11.37 -0.06
N ARG A 24 11.48 -10.42 0.26
CA ARG A 24 10.52 -10.51 1.37
C ARG A 24 9.13 -10.20 0.85
N THR A 25 8.15 -10.79 1.52
CA THR A 25 6.73 -10.57 1.23
C THR A 25 6.04 -10.05 2.48
N PHE A 26 5.26 -8.98 2.32
CA PHE A 26 4.34 -8.47 3.31
C PHE A 26 2.92 -8.55 2.77
N SER A 27 2.00 -9.09 3.55
CA SER A 27 0.57 -9.15 3.21
C SER A 27 -0.26 -8.82 4.43
N GLU A 28 -1.09 -7.78 4.35
CA GLU A 28 -1.93 -7.34 5.47
C GLU A 28 -3.14 -6.52 4.99
N SER A 29 -4.19 -6.48 5.81
CA SER A 29 -5.30 -5.54 5.67
C SER A 29 -4.96 -4.22 6.38
N VAL A 30 -4.81 -3.14 5.62
CA VAL A 30 -4.53 -1.81 6.15
C VAL A 30 -5.81 -0.98 6.24
N VAL A 31 -6.07 -0.44 7.42
CA VAL A 31 -7.27 0.39 7.71
C VAL A 31 -6.92 1.85 8.01
N SER A 32 -5.63 2.14 8.25
CA SER A 32 -5.18 3.49 8.55
C SER A 32 -5.18 4.35 7.28
N SER A 33 -5.89 5.47 7.29
CA SER A 33 -5.99 6.39 6.15
C SER A 33 -4.62 6.83 5.63
N LEU A 34 -3.69 7.15 6.53
CA LEU A 34 -2.32 7.52 6.18
C LEU A 34 -1.60 6.38 5.45
N VAL A 35 -1.82 5.14 5.87
CA VAL A 35 -1.20 3.96 5.23
C VAL A 35 -1.84 3.69 3.88
N ILE A 36 -3.17 3.78 3.80
CA ILE A 36 -3.94 3.64 2.57
C ILE A 36 -3.42 4.64 1.51
N GLU A 37 -3.25 5.91 1.86
CA GLU A 37 -2.72 6.92 0.94
C GLU A 37 -1.33 6.56 0.37
N ARG A 38 -0.44 6.00 1.20
CA ARG A 38 0.89 5.56 0.73
C ARG A 38 0.81 4.44 -0.29
N TYR A 39 -0.09 3.47 -0.08
CA TYR A 39 -0.32 2.39 -1.03
C TYR A 39 -0.98 2.87 -2.32
N LEU A 40 -1.88 3.84 -2.24
CA LEU A 40 -2.48 4.46 -3.44
C LEU A 40 -1.45 5.31 -4.22
N GLN A 41 -0.53 5.99 -3.54
CA GLN A 41 0.60 6.68 -4.19
C GLN A 41 1.52 5.69 -4.92
N LEU A 42 1.80 4.53 -4.30
CA LEU A 42 2.55 3.45 -4.93
C LEU A 42 1.87 2.96 -6.21
N GLU A 43 0.56 2.74 -6.16
CA GLU A 43 -0.23 2.31 -7.33
C GLU A 43 -0.23 3.36 -8.46
N CYS A 44 -0.22 4.65 -8.11
CA CYS A 44 -0.16 5.76 -9.06
C CYS A 44 1.22 5.89 -9.75
N GLY A 45 2.24 5.18 -9.27
CA GLY A 45 3.61 5.24 -9.77
C GLY A 45 4.42 6.44 -9.24
N ASP A 46 3.93 7.15 -8.23
CA ASP A 46 4.68 8.24 -7.58
C ASP A 46 5.64 7.68 -6.52
N THR A 47 6.75 7.12 -6.98
CA THR A 47 7.67 6.34 -6.13
C THR A 47 8.83 7.15 -5.54
N VAL A 48 9.00 8.42 -5.94
CA VAL A 48 10.16 9.24 -5.54
C VAL A 48 10.01 9.69 -4.09
N GLY A 49 10.89 9.20 -3.21
CA GLY A 49 10.82 9.50 -1.77
C GLY A 49 9.65 8.81 -1.06
N LEU A 50 8.93 7.90 -1.73
CA LEU A 50 7.83 7.16 -1.15
C LEU A 50 8.37 5.99 -0.31
N PHE A 51 7.87 5.91 0.93
CA PHE A 51 8.07 4.76 1.81
C PHE A 51 6.71 4.13 2.12
N VAL A 52 6.60 2.82 1.92
CA VAL A 52 5.39 2.06 2.25
C VAL A 52 5.63 1.18 3.48
N PRO A 53 4.68 1.13 4.43
CA PRO A 53 4.82 0.35 5.64
C PRO A 53 4.59 -1.14 5.38
N VAL A 54 5.55 -1.99 5.78
CA VAL A 54 5.54 -3.45 5.57
C VAL A 54 5.43 -4.22 6.89
N GLY A 55 4.69 -3.65 7.85
CA GLY A 55 4.42 -4.24 9.16
C GLY A 55 5.53 -4.06 10.18
N LYS A 56 5.22 -4.31 11.46
CA LYS A 56 6.18 -4.30 12.59
C LYS A 56 7.01 -2.99 12.72
N GLY A 57 6.41 -1.85 12.35
CA GLY A 57 7.08 -0.55 12.34
C GLY A 57 8.13 -0.38 11.23
N GLN A 58 8.25 -1.35 10.33
CA GLN A 58 9.16 -1.29 9.19
C GLN A 58 8.50 -0.58 8.01
N GLN A 59 9.32 0.14 7.24
CA GLN A 59 8.94 0.75 5.99
C GLN A 59 9.99 0.41 4.93
N VAL A 60 9.55 0.27 3.69
CA VAL A 60 10.42 0.04 2.55
C VAL A 60 10.27 1.16 1.55
N ASN A 61 11.38 1.60 0.98
CA ASN A 61 11.36 2.55 -0.13
C ASN A 61 10.66 1.90 -1.32
N ALA A 62 9.75 2.61 -1.99
CA ALA A 62 9.02 2.12 -3.16
C ALA A 62 9.93 1.61 -4.28
N LEU A 63 11.16 2.16 -4.40
CA LEU A 63 12.16 1.71 -5.37
C LEU A 63 12.70 0.30 -5.11
N ASN A 64 12.50 -0.26 -3.91
CA ASN A 64 12.90 -1.61 -3.57
C ASN A 64 11.76 -2.63 -3.72
N ILE A 65 10.58 -2.20 -4.16
CA ILE A 65 9.42 -3.07 -4.40
C ILE A 65 9.56 -3.68 -5.79
N GLU A 66 9.55 -5.01 -5.85
CA GLU A 66 9.61 -5.75 -7.11
C GLU A 66 8.21 -5.97 -7.69
N TRP A 67 7.21 -6.12 -6.81
CA TRP A 67 5.82 -6.35 -7.20
C TRP A 67 4.88 -5.98 -6.05
N PHE A 68 3.67 -5.54 -6.38
CA PHE A 68 2.62 -5.30 -5.40
C PHE A 68 1.23 -5.60 -5.97
N GLU A 69 0.30 -5.89 -5.08
CA GLU A 69 -1.13 -6.04 -5.36
C GLU A 69 -1.92 -5.29 -4.28
N ILE A 70 -2.95 -4.59 -4.72
CA ILE A 70 -3.82 -3.78 -3.86
C ILE A 70 -5.27 -4.11 -4.21
N GLU A 71 -5.99 -4.65 -3.23
CA GLU A 71 -7.43 -4.85 -3.30
C GLU A 71 -8.12 -3.77 -2.45
N ARG A 72 -9.05 -3.03 -3.05
CA ARG A 72 -9.83 -2.01 -2.35
C ARG A 72 -11.07 -2.63 -1.72
N ILE A 73 -11.23 -2.47 -0.41
CA ILE A 73 -12.42 -2.92 0.30
C ILE A 73 -13.34 -1.71 0.51
N PRO A 74 -14.52 -1.68 -0.14
CA PRO A 74 -15.47 -0.60 0.04
C PRO A 74 -16.05 -0.61 1.45
N ALA A 75 -16.40 0.58 1.96
CA ALA A 75 -17.20 0.70 3.18
C ALA A 75 -18.50 -0.13 3.03
N PRO A 76 -18.97 -0.81 4.09
CA PRO A 76 -20.32 -1.37 4.09
C PRO A 76 -21.31 -0.24 3.75
N LYS A 77 -22.26 -0.52 2.85
CA LYS A 77 -23.40 0.39 2.64
C LYS A 77 -24.29 0.27 3.87
N GLU A 78 -24.47 1.37 4.60
CA GLU A 78 -25.48 1.49 5.67
C GLU A 78 -26.90 1.26 5.14
#